data_AF-A0A8T2U651-F1
#
_entry.id   AF-A0A8T2U651-F1
#
_cell.length_a   1.000
_cell.length_b   1.000
_cell.length_c   1.000
_cell.angle_alpha   90.00
_cell.angle_beta   90.00
_cell.angle_gamma   90.00
#
_symmetry.space_group_name_H-M   'P 1'
#
loop_
_entity.id
_entity.type
_entity.pdbx_description
1 polymer ?
#
loop_
_entity_poly.entity_id
_entity_poly.type
_entity_poly.pdbx_seq_one_letter_code
_entity_poly.pdbx_strand_id
1 'polypeptide(L)'
;MSSAKPGNARSKDRSIVKVAGAAVLGGVLWSLYKSVQPLLRKPKYSDYCIEKGDTLFSIAQRNGISVCELKAANGYDSDDIYAGDIMRVPK
;
A
#
# COMPACT_ATOMS: atom_id res chain seq x y z
N MET A 1 -44.72 2.44 -16.26
CA MET A 1 -44.47 3.64 -15.44
C MET A 1 -43.96 3.19 -14.08
N SER A 2 -42.68 3.42 -13.77
CA SER A 2 -42.17 4.50 -12.91
C SER A 2 -42.21 4.17 -11.41
N SER A 3 -41.02 3.86 -10.91
CA SER A 3 -40.40 4.39 -9.69
C SER A 3 -40.96 4.03 -8.31
N ALA A 4 -40.19 3.24 -7.57
CA ALA A 4 -39.85 3.56 -6.18
C ALA A 4 -38.43 3.01 -5.85
N LYS A 5 -37.57 3.92 -5.38
CA LYS A 5 -36.14 3.75 -5.03
C LYS A 5 -35.92 2.74 -3.88
N PRO A 6 -34.80 1.99 -3.88
CA PRO A 6 -34.40 1.18 -2.72
C PRO A 6 -33.99 2.04 -1.52
N GLY A 7 -34.55 1.68 -0.37
CA GLY A 7 -34.33 2.31 0.92
C GLY A 7 -32.93 2.06 1.49
N ASN A 8 -32.24 3.15 1.77
CA ASN A 8 -31.44 3.44 2.96
C ASN A 8 -30.89 2.23 3.78
N ALA A 9 -29.67 1.81 3.47
CA ALA A 9 -28.80 1.09 4.41
C ALA A 9 -27.47 1.86 4.58
N ARG A 10 -27.57 3.08 5.12
CA ARG A 10 -26.40 3.88 5.52
C ARG A 10 -25.85 3.29 6.82
N SER A 11 -24.93 2.32 6.70
CA SER A 11 -24.23 1.71 7.82
C SER A 11 -23.64 2.80 8.73
N LYS A 12 -24.23 2.87 9.93
CA LYS A 12 -23.72 3.62 11.07
C LYS A 12 -22.48 2.87 11.57
N ASP A 13 -21.32 3.23 11.04
CA ASP A 13 -20.07 2.99 11.74
C ASP A 13 -19.22 4.25 11.66
N ARG A 14 -19.59 5.22 12.50
CA ARG A 14 -18.75 6.37 12.82
C ARG A 14 -17.79 5.95 13.92
N SER A 15 -16.91 5.01 13.62
CA SER A 15 -15.72 4.77 14.41
C SER A 15 -14.84 6.01 14.36
N ILE A 16 -15.09 6.91 15.31
CA ILE A 16 -14.12 7.56 16.19
C ILE A 16 -12.67 7.37 15.71
N VAL A 17 -12.31 8.01 14.60
CA VAL A 17 -10.91 8.29 14.32
C VAL A 17 -10.61 9.65 14.98
N LYS A 18 -9.93 9.59 16.13
CA LYS A 18 -8.91 10.57 16.54
C LYS A 18 -9.41 11.91 17.12
N VAL A 19 -10.02 11.88 18.31
CA VAL A 19 -10.14 13.09 19.18
C VAL A 19 -8.77 13.55 19.73
N ALA A 20 -7.69 12.80 19.48
CA ALA A 20 -6.34 13.09 19.98
C ALA A 20 -5.58 14.23 19.25
N GLY A 21 -6.21 15.00 18.35
CA GLY A 21 -5.51 16.10 17.67
C GLY A 21 -6.40 17.14 16.98
N ALA A 22 -7.67 17.25 17.35
CA ALA A 22 -8.68 18.02 16.59
C ALA A 22 -9.45 19.04 17.42
N ALA A 23 -8.81 19.66 18.40
CA ALA A 23 -9.24 20.94 18.95
C ALA A 23 -8.16 21.96 18.56
N VAL A 24 -8.19 22.65 17.41
CA VAL A 24 -8.75 24.02 17.39
C VAL A 24 -8.98 24.66 15.98
N LEU A 25 -8.61 24.12 14.80
CA LEU A 25 -8.72 24.87 13.50
C LEU A 25 -9.70 24.28 12.45
N GLY A 26 -10.93 23.99 12.88
CA GLY A 26 -12.19 24.15 12.13
C GLY A 26 -12.56 23.23 10.95
N GLY A 27 -11.68 22.98 9.97
CA GLY A 27 -12.07 22.18 8.81
C GLY A 27 -11.18 22.34 7.59
N VAL A 28 -10.60 23.53 7.39
CA VAL A 28 -9.58 23.75 6.36
C VAL A 28 -8.30 23.02 6.72
N LEU A 29 -7.85 23.10 7.98
CA LEU A 29 -6.67 22.36 8.43
C LEU A 29 -6.88 20.84 8.37
N TRP A 30 -8.10 20.36 8.66
CA TRP A 30 -8.46 18.95 8.51
C TRP A 30 -8.46 18.50 7.04
N SER A 31 -8.95 19.35 6.13
CA SER A 31 -8.95 19.10 4.69
C SER A 31 -7.52 19.06 4.13
N LEU A 32 -6.67 20.00 4.55
CA LEU A 32 -5.25 20.04 4.20
C LEU A 32 -4.51 18.81 4.77
N TYR A 33 -4.73 18.47 6.04
CA TYR A 33 -4.16 17.30 6.69
C TYR A 33 -4.49 16.00 5.96
N LYS A 34 -5.77 15.77 5.60
CA LYS A 34 -6.18 14.58 4.85
C LYS A 34 -5.55 14.52 3.46
N SER A 35 -5.33 15.67 2.83
CA SER A 35 -4.71 15.76 1.50
C SER A 35 -3.21 15.44 1.55
N VAL A 36 -2.53 15.71 2.67
CA VAL A 36 -1.11 15.38 2.85
C VAL A 36 -0.86 13.99 3.44
N GLN A 37 -1.87 13.33 4.04
CA GLN A 37 -1.76 11.93 4.52
C GLN A 37 -1.14 10.93 3.53
N PRO A 38 -1.50 10.88 2.23
CA PRO A 38 -0.89 9.94 1.29
C PRO A 38 0.61 10.18 1.12
N LEU A 39 1.10 11.40 1.33
CA LEU A 39 2.52 11.76 1.25
C LEU A 39 3.31 11.20 2.45
N LEU A 40 2.64 10.99 3.59
CA LEU A 40 3.24 10.41 4.79
C LEU A 40 3.09 8.89 4.84
N ARG A 41 2.44 8.28 3.84
CA ARG A 41 2.27 6.83 3.81
C ARG A 41 3.58 6.19 3.36
N LYS A 42 4.23 5.46 4.28
CA LYS A 42 5.37 4.62 3.89
C LYS A 42 4.95 3.68 2.76
N PRO A 43 5.73 3.59 1.68
CA PRO A 43 5.40 2.70 0.58
C PRO A 43 5.46 1.25 1.07
N LYS A 44 4.53 0.42 0.58
CA LYS A 44 4.46 -1.01 0.96
C LYS A 44 5.57 -1.84 0.31
N TYR A 45 6.23 -1.28 -0.69
CA TYR A 45 7.29 -1.90 -1.45
C TYR A 45 8.26 -0.82 -1.94
N SER A 46 9.48 -1.22 -2.25
CA SER A 46 10.45 -0.43 -3.00
C SER A 46 10.69 -1.09 -4.35
N ASP A 47 10.86 -0.29 -5.40
CA ASP A 47 11.32 -0.80 -6.69
C ASP A 47 12.82 -1.10 -6.62
N TYR A 48 13.22 -2.23 -7.17
CA TYR A 48 14.60 -2.71 -7.22
C TYR A 48 14.92 -3.14 -8.65
N CYS A 49 16.02 -2.61 -9.19
CA CYS A 49 16.55 -3.07 -10.47
C CYS A 49 17.42 -4.30 -10.22
N ILE A 50 17.09 -5.42 -10.87
CA ILE A 50 17.81 -6.67 -10.69
C ILE A 50 19.22 -6.54 -11.27
N GLU A 51 20.23 -6.87 -10.48
CA GLU A 51 21.62 -6.79 -10.92
C GLU A 51 22.14 -8.14 -11.43
N LYS A 52 23.21 -8.10 -12.22
CA LYS A 52 23.84 -9.33 -12.73
C LYS A 52 24.38 -10.16 -11.56
N GLY A 53 23.91 -11.40 -11.45
CA GLY A 53 24.28 -12.32 -10.37
C GLY A 53 23.32 -12.32 -9.20
N ASP A 54 22.27 -11.49 -9.22
CA ASP A 54 21.19 -11.62 -8.25
C ASP A 54 20.39 -12.90 -8.46
N THR A 55 19.87 -13.41 -7.35
CA THR A 55 18.90 -14.51 -7.28
C THR A 55 17.73 -14.04 -6.43
N LEU A 56 16.56 -14.65 -6.58
CA LEU A 56 15.43 -14.37 -5.66
C LEU A 56 15.84 -14.57 -4.20
N PHE A 57 16.67 -15.59 -3.92
CA PHE A 57 17.17 -15.86 -2.58
C PHE A 57 18.07 -14.74 -2.05
N SER A 58 19.07 -14.29 -2.82
CA SER A 58 19.99 -13.24 -2.37
C SER A 58 19.27 -11.91 -2.14
N ILE A 59 18.29 -11.57 -2.99
CA ILE A 59 17.51 -10.34 -2.83
C ILE A 59 16.58 -10.46 -1.61
N ALA A 60 15.87 -11.58 -1.45
CA ALA A 60 14.99 -11.81 -0.31
C ALA A 60 15.76 -11.77 1.02
N GLN A 61 16.91 -12.45 1.09
CA GLN A 61 17.78 -12.46 2.26
C GLN A 61 18.28 -11.06 2.61
N ARG A 62 18.75 -10.29 1.63
CA ARG A 62 19.22 -8.90 1.83
C ARG A 62 18.12 -8.00 2.40
N ASN A 63 16.87 -8.26 2.05
CA ASN A 63 15.71 -7.48 2.49
C ASN A 63 14.98 -8.09 3.69
N GLY A 64 15.44 -9.22 4.23
CA GLY A 64 14.83 -9.87 5.39
C GLY A 64 13.43 -10.44 5.15
N ILE A 65 13.11 -10.81 3.91
CA ILE A 65 11.82 -11.40 3.51
C ILE A 65 12.02 -12.81 2.97
N SER A 66 10.94 -13.57 2.84
CA SER A 66 10.98 -14.88 2.18
C SER A 66 10.94 -14.76 0.66
N VAL A 67 11.49 -15.76 -0.04
CA VAL A 67 11.36 -15.87 -1.49
C VAL A 67 9.89 -15.96 -1.92
N CYS A 68 9.06 -16.65 -1.13
CA CYS A 68 7.63 -16.79 -1.40
C CYS A 68 6.91 -15.43 -1.36
N GLU A 69 7.18 -14.59 -0.36
CA GLU A 69 6.62 -13.23 -0.29
C GLU A 69 7.08 -12.36 -1.47
N LEU A 70 8.36 -12.46 -1.83
CA LEU A 70 8.90 -11.71 -2.96
C LEU A 70 8.24 -12.12 -4.28
N LYS A 71 8.06 -13.42 -4.51
CA LYS A 71 7.35 -13.95 -5.69
C LYS A 71 5.89 -13.52 -5.71
N ALA A 72 5.19 -13.66 -4.58
CA ALA A 72 3.79 -13.26 -4.45
C ALA A 72 3.57 -11.76 -4.72
N ALA A 73 4.51 -10.89 -4.32
CA ALA A 73 4.44 -9.46 -4.56
C ALA A 73 4.58 -9.07 -6.05
N ASN A 74 5.20 -9.94 -6.85
CA ASN A 74 5.48 -9.70 -8.27
C ASN A 74 4.70 -10.62 -9.22
N GLY A 75 3.93 -11.58 -8.69
CA GLY A 75 3.19 -12.55 -9.49
C GLY A 75 4.10 -13.55 -10.22
N TYR A 76 5.23 -13.90 -9.62
CA TYR A 76 6.17 -14.86 -10.19
C TYR A 76 5.82 -16.29 -9.80
N ASP A 77 5.66 -17.15 -10.80
CA ASP A 77 5.46 -18.59 -10.59
C ASP A 77 6.80 -19.36 -10.63
N SER A 78 7.75 -18.93 -11.46
CA SER A 78 9.10 -19.51 -11.53
C SER A 78 10.12 -18.73 -10.70
N ASP A 79 11.34 -19.24 -10.64
CA ASP A 79 12.46 -18.59 -9.96
C ASP A 79 13.36 -17.80 -10.93
N ASP A 80 12.96 -17.70 -12.19
CA ASP A 80 13.70 -17.01 -13.24
C ASP A 80 13.53 -15.50 -13.08
N ILE A 81 14.67 -14.80 -13.03
CA ILE A 81 14.73 -13.34 -13.00
C ILE A 81 15.85 -12.86 -13.92
N TYR A 82 15.68 -11.68 -14.50
CA TYR A 82 16.63 -11.13 -15.47
C TYR A 82 17.21 -9.81 -14.98
N ALA A 83 18.51 -9.64 -15.17
CA ALA A 83 19.18 -8.39 -14.83
C ALA A 83 18.64 -7.24 -15.70
N GLY A 84 18.41 -6.09 -15.08
CA GLY A 84 17.81 -4.91 -15.69
C GLY A 84 16.30 -4.80 -15.50
N ASP A 85 15.63 -5.86 -15.08
CA ASP A 85 14.19 -5.81 -14.78
C ASP A 85 13.92 -5.09 -13.46
N ILE A 86 12.74 -4.47 -13.36
CA ILE A 86 12.28 -3.83 -12.14
C ILE A 86 11.37 -4.78 -11.37
N MET A 87 11.73 -5.03 -10.12
CA MET A 87 11.00 -5.89 -9.19
C MET A 87 10.53 -5.08 -7.97
N ARG A 88 9.33 -5.36 -7.48
CA ARG A 88 8.78 -4.81 -6.24
C ARG A 88 9.28 -5.63 -5.05
N VAL A 89 9.96 -4.98 -4.12
CA VAL A 89 10.44 -5.60 -2.88
C VAL A 89 9.60 -5.10 -1.71
N PRO A 90 8.80 -5.96 -1.05
CA PRO A 90 8.03 -5.60 0.15
C PRO A 90 8.90 -4.97 1.27
N LYS A 91 8.29 -4.07 2.06
CA LYS A 91 8.91 -3.37 3.21
C LYS A 91 8.08 -3.50 4.48
#